data_AF-S3CA20-F1
#
_entry.id   AF-S3CA20-F1
#
_cell.length_a   1.000
_cell.length_b   1.000
_cell.length_c   1.000
_cell.angle_alpha   90.00
_cell.angle_beta   90.00
_cell.angle_gamma   90.00
#
_symmetry.space_group_name_H-M   'P 1'
#
loop_
_entity.id
_entity.type
_entity.pdbx_description
1 polymer ?
#
loop_
_entity_poly.entity_id
_entity_poly.type
_entity_poly.pdbx_seq_one_letter_code
_entity_poly.pdbx_strand_id
1 'polypeptide(L)'
;MAPRLLPRSCWAGLARATAMTTTTATVPTEMSAASLIASSQSQLPTSLALASRMVEGRRGVKYGWSTLPKRGSKPTRFNQVSSGLPASSTGPAASLRRKENTTPLRTGVLATKRGMTAFYSKTGTRYPCTVLELDSVQVVANKTREKNGYWAVQVGSGVKRAATVDPPLLGYYEAKGLAPKHHLAEFRVRTSAGLLPPGTNIQPDWFHVGQCVDVRSNTRAFGFAGVMKRHGFSGQNKSHGNSKNHRTMGTTGPSQGSGSRVMPGKKMPGRMGNERVTVQNLPVLQIDNELGIVVVKGCVGGTKGALVKIQDALKKPPPNAEFIAKARNLVEERSPGVAEQLEAARKRHLELKEARREGRIAELLANGLSGLSLEDESRIAEAEAMENLEGDIEEVEEADFAEALPAEIHESTQPEVRA
;
A
#
# COMPACT_ATOMS: atom_id res chain seq x y z
N MET A 1 10.30 -21.68 29.10
CA MET A 1 9.25 -22.60 28.60
C MET A 1 8.85 -22.17 27.19
N ALA A 2 9.16 -22.98 26.18
CA ALA A 2 8.74 -22.72 24.79
C ALA A 2 7.37 -23.39 24.52
N PRO A 3 6.49 -22.79 23.69
CA PRO A 3 5.23 -23.43 23.30
C PRO A 3 5.50 -24.56 22.28
N ARG A 4 5.00 -25.77 22.58
CA ARG A 4 5.15 -26.94 21.71
C ARG A 4 4.31 -26.79 20.44
N LEU A 5 4.91 -27.15 19.30
CA LEU A 5 4.23 -27.24 18.01
C LEU A 5 3.24 -28.42 17.99
N LEU A 6 2.12 -28.26 17.28
CA LEU A 6 1.10 -29.30 17.12
C LEU A 6 1.57 -30.41 16.13
N PRO A 7 1.14 -31.67 16.31
CA PRO A 7 1.63 -32.80 15.52
C PRO A 7 1.10 -32.82 14.07
N ARG A 8 1.85 -33.50 13.19
CA ARG A 8 1.66 -33.56 11.72
C ARG A 8 0.37 -34.25 11.23
N SER A 9 -0.45 -34.84 12.10
CA SER A 9 -1.64 -35.63 11.71
C SER A 9 -2.80 -34.82 11.13
N CYS A 10 -2.81 -33.48 11.25
CA CYS A 10 -3.90 -32.63 10.77
C CYS A 10 -3.93 -32.35 9.25
N TRP A 11 -3.06 -32.97 8.44
CA TRP A 11 -2.88 -32.62 7.01
C TRP A 11 -3.20 -33.74 6.00
N ALA A 12 -3.68 -34.91 6.45
CA ALA A 12 -3.94 -36.08 5.59
C ALA A 12 -5.33 -36.07 4.89
N GLY A 13 -5.89 -34.89 4.58
CA GLY A 13 -7.31 -34.71 4.24
C GLY A 13 -7.64 -34.06 2.89
N LEU A 14 -6.68 -33.91 1.97
CA LEU A 14 -6.92 -33.39 0.62
C LEU A 14 -6.10 -34.15 -0.44
N ALA A 15 -6.53 -35.38 -0.74
CA ALA A 15 -6.14 -36.07 -1.98
C ALA A 15 -7.09 -35.67 -3.12
N ARG A 16 -6.53 -35.52 -4.32
CA ARG A 16 -7.18 -34.97 -5.52
C ARG A 16 -7.93 -36.07 -6.27
N ALA A 17 -9.25 -35.96 -6.42
CA ALA A 17 -10.03 -36.91 -7.23
C ALA A 17 -9.75 -36.70 -8.73
N THR A 18 -9.24 -37.74 -9.39
CA THR A 18 -9.08 -37.85 -10.85
C THR A 18 -10.05 -38.88 -11.42
N ALA A 19 -10.40 -38.74 -12.71
CA ALA A 19 -11.51 -39.44 -13.34
C ALA A 19 -11.29 -40.95 -13.56
N MET A 20 -12.38 -41.72 -13.48
CA MET A 20 -12.58 -43.06 -14.07
C MET A 20 -14.06 -43.17 -14.43
N THR A 21 -14.40 -43.11 -15.73
CA THR A 21 -14.68 -44.23 -16.65
C THR A 21 -16.01 -44.95 -16.45
N THR A 22 -16.76 -45.02 -17.55
CA THR A 22 -18.10 -45.58 -17.72
C THR A 22 -18.20 -47.07 -17.40
N THR A 23 -19.32 -47.49 -16.80
CA THR A 23 -19.71 -48.90 -16.71
C THR A 23 -21.13 -49.06 -17.24
N THR A 24 -21.31 -49.93 -18.22
CA THR A 24 -22.59 -50.27 -18.85
C THR A 24 -23.37 -51.26 -18.00
N ALA A 25 -24.66 -51.03 -17.76
CA ALA A 25 -25.56 -51.98 -17.11
C ALA A 25 -26.65 -52.44 -18.10
N THR A 26 -26.71 -53.73 -18.34
CA THR A 26 -27.65 -54.40 -19.26
C THR A 26 -29.01 -54.63 -18.61
N VAL A 27 -30.08 -54.45 -19.38
CA VAL A 27 -31.47 -54.72 -18.97
C VAL A 27 -31.84 -56.16 -19.32
N PRO A 28 -32.48 -56.95 -18.43
CA PRO A 28 -33.05 -58.23 -18.79
C PRO A 28 -34.43 -58.07 -19.46
N THR A 29 -34.63 -58.81 -20.55
CA THR A 29 -35.91 -58.95 -21.25
C THR A 29 -36.75 -60.08 -20.66
N GLU A 30 -38.02 -59.83 -20.35
CA GLU A 30 -39.06 -60.86 -20.45
C GLU A 30 -40.29 -60.27 -21.16
N MET A 31 -40.88 -61.07 -22.05
CA MET A 31 -42.13 -60.75 -22.74
C MET A 31 -43.25 -61.63 -22.16
N SER A 32 -44.43 -61.05 -21.97
CA SER A 32 -45.68 -61.80 -21.97
C SER A 32 -46.79 -60.96 -22.58
N ALA A 33 -47.69 -61.61 -23.32
CA ALA A 33 -48.62 -60.97 -24.23
C ALA A 33 -50.05 -60.90 -23.66
N ALA A 34 -50.74 -59.80 -23.94
CA ALA A 34 -52.20 -59.75 -23.95
C ALA A 34 -52.67 -58.71 -24.97
N SER A 35 -53.61 -59.12 -25.83
CA SER A 35 -54.28 -58.30 -26.83
C SER A 35 -55.38 -57.43 -26.21
N LEU A 36 -55.75 -56.33 -26.87
CA LEU A 36 -57.07 -56.15 -27.53
C LEU A 36 -57.37 -54.69 -27.91
N ILE A 37 -57.85 -54.54 -29.16
CA ILE A 37 -58.86 -53.59 -29.66
C ILE A 37 -58.52 -52.09 -29.75
N ALA A 38 -58.86 -51.55 -30.93
CA ALA A 38 -58.69 -50.18 -31.38
C ALA A 38 -59.59 -49.14 -30.69
N SER A 39 -59.16 -47.88 -30.70
CA SER A 39 -59.94 -46.79 -31.30
C SER A 39 -59.08 -45.54 -31.54
N SER A 40 -59.55 -44.68 -32.44
CA SER A 40 -58.87 -43.49 -32.93
C SER A 40 -58.94 -42.31 -31.96
N GLN A 41 -57.86 -41.52 -31.89
CA GLN A 41 -57.93 -40.06 -31.95
C GLN A 41 -56.58 -39.42 -32.23
N SER A 42 -56.61 -38.28 -32.92
CA SER A 42 -55.44 -37.49 -33.33
C SER A 42 -55.05 -36.47 -32.25
N GLN A 43 -53.77 -36.11 -32.19
CA GLN A 43 -53.28 -34.71 -32.17
C GLN A 43 -51.76 -34.58 -31.94
N LEU A 44 -51.10 -34.01 -32.96
CA LEU A 44 -49.95 -33.07 -32.98
C LEU A 44 -48.73 -33.22 -32.03
N PRO A 45 -47.51 -32.90 -32.51
CA PRO A 45 -46.26 -33.17 -31.80
C PRO A 45 -46.04 -32.25 -30.58
N THR A 46 -45.51 -32.85 -29.51
CA THR A 46 -45.15 -32.16 -28.27
C THR A 46 -44.07 -31.11 -28.53
N SER A 47 -44.41 -29.83 -28.32
CA SER A 47 -43.45 -28.73 -28.45
C SER A 47 -42.30 -28.85 -27.45
N LEU A 48 -41.09 -28.52 -27.90
CA LEU A 48 -39.90 -28.42 -27.05
C LEU A 48 -40.09 -27.32 -26.00
N ALA A 49 -40.62 -27.70 -24.84
CA ALA A 49 -40.64 -26.86 -23.65
C ALA A 49 -39.19 -26.70 -23.14
N LEU A 50 -38.48 -25.73 -23.73
CA LEU A 50 -37.18 -25.29 -23.23
C LEU A 50 -37.41 -24.73 -21.82
N ALA A 51 -37.21 -25.57 -20.80
CA ALA A 51 -37.43 -25.20 -19.42
C ALA A 51 -36.50 -24.04 -19.06
N SER A 52 -37.01 -22.81 -19.15
CA SER A 52 -36.29 -21.62 -18.74
C SER A 52 -36.12 -21.72 -17.24
N ARG A 53 -34.97 -22.27 -16.82
CA ARG A 53 -34.59 -22.37 -15.43
C ARG A 53 -34.28 -20.96 -14.96
N MET A 54 -35.34 -20.22 -14.63
CA MET A 54 -35.27 -18.92 -13.99
C MET A 54 -34.58 -19.13 -12.64
N VAL A 55 -33.26 -19.05 -12.67
CA VAL A 55 -32.45 -18.94 -11.46
C VAL A 55 -32.69 -17.54 -10.93
N GLU A 56 -33.82 -17.38 -10.24
CA GLU A 56 -34.14 -16.23 -9.41
C GLU A 56 -33.23 -16.23 -8.18
N GLY A 57 -31.93 -16.10 -8.46
CA GLY A 57 -30.91 -15.85 -7.48
C GLY A 57 -31.19 -14.50 -6.85
N ARG A 58 -31.97 -14.51 -5.77
CA ARG A 58 -32.10 -13.43 -4.78
C ARG A 58 -30.71 -13.09 -4.26
N ARG A 59 -29.94 -12.32 -5.05
CA ARG A 59 -28.59 -11.88 -4.71
C ARG A 59 -28.69 -10.82 -3.62
N GLY A 60 -28.84 -11.29 -2.38
CA GLY A 60 -28.76 -10.46 -1.19
C GLY A 60 -27.49 -9.61 -1.24
N VAL A 61 -27.67 -8.30 -1.10
CA VAL A 61 -26.57 -7.34 -1.18
C VAL A 61 -25.57 -7.59 -0.05
N LYS A 62 -24.31 -7.86 -0.40
CA LYS A 62 -23.28 -8.16 0.62
C LYS A 62 -22.71 -6.90 1.28
N TYR A 63 -22.65 -5.78 0.56
CA TYR A 63 -22.18 -4.49 1.07
C TYR A 63 -22.96 -3.33 0.44
N GLY A 64 -23.74 -2.62 1.24
CA GLY A 64 -24.56 -1.49 0.77
C GLY A 64 -25.57 -1.94 -0.29
N TRP A 65 -25.67 -1.19 -1.39
CA TRP A 65 -26.67 -1.40 -2.44
C TRP A 65 -26.14 -2.14 -3.68
N SER A 66 -24.84 -2.45 -3.75
CA SER A 66 -24.24 -3.01 -4.97
C SER A 66 -24.41 -4.53 -5.05
N THR A 67 -24.97 -4.99 -6.16
CA THR A 67 -25.08 -6.41 -6.56
C THR A 67 -23.97 -6.87 -7.51
N LEU A 68 -23.02 -5.97 -7.86
CA LEU A 68 -21.96 -6.23 -8.83
C LEU A 68 -21.02 -7.37 -8.37
N PRO A 69 -20.60 -8.29 -9.27
CA PRO A 69 -19.64 -9.35 -8.93
C PRO A 69 -18.30 -8.80 -8.41
N LYS A 70 -17.80 -9.37 -7.30
CA LYS A 70 -16.53 -8.96 -6.68
C LYS A 70 -15.27 -9.33 -7.47
N ARG A 71 -15.39 -10.25 -8.42
CA ARG A 71 -14.31 -10.77 -9.30
C ARG A 71 -14.85 -10.82 -10.73
N GLY A 72 -13.97 -10.80 -11.71
CA GLY A 72 -14.33 -10.80 -13.14
C GLY A 72 -14.73 -9.42 -13.68
N SER A 73 -15.65 -8.70 -13.02
CA SER A 73 -16.11 -7.39 -13.52
C SER A 73 -15.25 -6.22 -13.01
N LYS A 74 -14.70 -5.42 -13.95
CA LYS A 74 -14.03 -4.13 -13.70
C LYS A 74 -14.60 -3.02 -14.62
N PRO A 75 -15.90 -2.68 -14.55
CA PRO A 75 -16.55 -1.80 -15.52
C PRO A 75 -16.15 -0.32 -15.41
N THR A 76 -15.43 0.08 -14.35
CA THR A 76 -15.15 1.49 -14.03
C THR A 76 -14.45 2.28 -15.14
N ARG A 77 -13.67 1.62 -16.02
CA ARG A 77 -12.99 2.30 -17.12
C ARG A 77 -13.91 2.72 -18.27
N PHE A 78 -15.08 2.09 -18.39
CA PHE A 78 -16.04 2.35 -19.47
C PHE A 78 -17.07 3.43 -19.09
N ASN A 79 -17.26 3.67 -17.79
CA ASN A 79 -18.23 4.63 -17.27
C ASN A 79 -17.56 5.99 -17.02
N GLN A 80 -17.12 6.66 -18.09
CA GLN A 80 -16.41 7.94 -18.00
C GLN A 80 -17.37 9.14 -18.06
N VAL A 81 -17.04 10.21 -17.33
CA VAL A 81 -17.81 11.47 -17.36
C VAL A 81 -17.65 12.19 -18.71
N SER A 82 -16.56 11.95 -19.43
CA SER A 82 -16.29 12.52 -20.75
C SER A 82 -17.28 12.07 -21.83
N SER A 83 -17.96 10.94 -21.67
CA SER A 83 -19.00 10.47 -22.60
C SER A 83 -20.40 10.99 -22.22
N GLY A 84 -20.49 12.15 -21.55
CA GLY A 84 -21.75 12.76 -21.10
C GLY A 84 -22.43 12.11 -19.90
N LEU A 85 -21.82 11.08 -19.28
CA LEU A 85 -22.39 10.40 -18.12
C LEU A 85 -22.26 11.27 -16.86
N PRO A 86 -23.24 11.25 -15.93
CA PRO A 86 -23.17 12.01 -14.69
C PRO A 86 -22.03 11.52 -13.79
N ALA A 87 -21.35 12.45 -13.13
CA ALA A 87 -20.28 12.13 -12.18
C ALA A 87 -20.82 11.35 -10.97
N SER A 88 -20.31 10.13 -10.74
CA SER A 88 -20.75 9.30 -9.61
C SER A 88 -20.49 9.96 -8.26
N SER A 89 -21.43 9.84 -7.33
CA SER A 89 -21.27 10.22 -5.91
C SER A 89 -20.38 9.23 -5.12
N THR A 90 -19.98 8.12 -5.74
CA THR A 90 -19.19 7.04 -5.14
C THR A 90 -17.80 6.89 -5.78
N GLY A 91 -17.00 5.97 -5.26
CA GLY A 91 -15.64 5.71 -5.76
C GLY A 91 -14.58 6.72 -5.28
N PRO A 92 -13.33 6.60 -5.77
CA PRO A 92 -12.19 7.37 -5.27
C PRO A 92 -12.31 8.88 -5.51
N ALA A 93 -12.67 9.30 -6.74
CA ALA A 93 -12.75 10.71 -7.11
C ALA A 93 -13.74 11.51 -6.23
N ALA A 94 -14.98 11.03 -6.11
CA ALA A 94 -15.97 11.62 -5.20
C ALA A 94 -15.55 11.54 -3.73
N SER A 95 -14.81 10.48 -3.34
CA SER A 95 -14.30 10.36 -1.98
C SER A 95 -13.16 11.32 -1.63
N LEU A 96 -12.40 11.79 -2.61
CA LEU A 96 -11.39 12.82 -2.42
C LEU A 96 -12.06 14.19 -2.36
N ARG A 97 -12.91 14.53 -3.35
CA ARG A 97 -13.66 15.80 -3.40
C ARG A 97 -14.41 16.11 -2.10
N ARG A 98 -15.19 15.16 -1.56
CA ARG A 98 -15.93 15.36 -0.29
C ARG A 98 -15.04 15.44 0.97
N LYS A 99 -13.74 15.18 0.85
CA LYS A 99 -12.76 15.21 1.96
C LYS A 99 -11.69 16.28 1.76
N GLU A 100 -11.75 17.04 0.68
CA GLU A 100 -10.70 17.98 0.28
C GLU A 100 -10.35 18.96 1.39
N ASN A 101 -11.34 19.71 1.89
CA ASN A 101 -11.17 20.70 2.96
C ASN A 101 -10.62 20.12 4.28
N THR A 102 -10.93 18.87 4.60
CA THR A 102 -10.46 18.22 5.85
C THR A 102 -9.14 17.46 5.68
N THR A 103 -8.76 17.10 4.45
CA THR A 103 -7.50 16.40 4.18
C THR A 103 -6.36 17.42 4.27
N PRO A 104 -5.29 17.14 5.02
CA PRO A 104 -4.21 18.10 5.23
C PRO A 104 -3.38 18.26 3.97
N LEU A 105 -2.75 19.43 3.83
CA LEU A 105 -1.88 19.74 2.69
C LEU A 105 -0.58 18.94 2.75
N ARG A 106 0.00 18.82 3.94
CA ARG A 106 1.33 18.23 4.16
C ARG A 106 1.29 16.79 4.67
N THR A 107 2.43 16.14 4.54
CA THR A 107 2.75 14.85 5.18
C THR A 107 2.75 14.98 6.70
N GLY A 108 2.65 13.84 7.38
CA GLY A 108 2.93 13.73 8.80
C GLY A 108 4.16 12.87 9.06
N VAL A 109 4.61 12.84 10.31
CA VAL A 109 5.79 12.09 10.75
C VAL A 109 5.41 10.89 11.62
N LEU A 110 6.29 9.90 11.63
CA LEU A 110 6.31 8.87 12.66
C LEU A 110 7.19 9.31 13.82
N ALA A 111 6.73 9.07 15.04
CA ALA A 111 7.48 9.38 16.26
C ALA A 111 7.26 8.29 17.32
N THR A 112 8.18 8.17 18.25
CA THR A 112 8.12 7.23 19.38
C THR A 112 7.78 7.99 20.65
N LYS A 113 6.75 7.56 21.37
CA LYS A 113 6.35 8.18 22.64
C LYS A 113 7.37 7.86 23.74
N ARG A 114 8.25 8.78 24.10
CA ARG A 114 9.27 8.56 25.14
C ARG A 114 8.72 8.73 26.56
N GLY A 115 7.98 9.81 26.83
CA GLY A 115 7.53 10.12 28.18
C GLY A 115 6.49 11.22 28.24
N MET A 116 6.12 11.58 29.47
CA MET A 116 5.25 12.72 29.77
C MET A 116 5.92 13.53 30.88
N THR A 117 6.00 14.84 30.70
CA THR A 117 6.68 15.81 31.57
C THR A 117 5.78 17.02 31.78
N ALA A 118 6.32 18.09 32.38
CA ALA A 118 5.64 19.37 32.50
C ALA A 118 6.46 20.45 31.81
N PHE A 119 5.81 21.24 30.97
CA PHE A 119 6.37 22.43 30.33
C PHE A 119 5.94 23.67 31.12
N TYR A 120 6.90 24.51 31.50
CA TYR A 120 6.64 25.77 32.20
C TYR A 120 6.72 26.92 31.20
N SER A 121 5.62 27.65 31.05
CA SER A 121 5.58 28.90 30.27
C SER A 121 6.38 30.00 30.98
N LYS A 122 6.91 30.97 30.22
CA LYS A 122 7.48 32.21 30.77
C LYS A 122 6.51 32.98 31.69
N THR A 123 5.20 32.76 31.52
CA THR A 123 4.11 33.28 32.36
C THR A 123 3.90 32.51 33.67
N GLY A 124 4.80 31.59 34.05
CA GLY A 124 4.65 30.72 35.23
C GLY A 124 3.61 29.59 35.08
N THR A 125 2.87 29.54 33.97
CA THR A 125 1.84 28.53 33.74
C THR A 125 2.44 27.16 33.45
N ARG A 126 2.03 26.13 34.20
CA ARG A 126 2.46 24.73 34.02
C ARG A 126 1.51 23.97 33.11
N TYR A 127 2.02 23.43 32.00
CA TYR A 127 1.26 22.56 31.10
C TYR A 127 1.78 21.11 31.15
N PRO A 128 0.91 20.09 31.29
CA PRO A 128 1.32 18.70 31.07
C PRO A 128 1.63 18.49 29.58
N CYS A 129 2.72 17.80 29.26
CA CYS A 129 3.14 17.58 27.87
C CYS A 129 3.71 16.17 27.66
N THR A 130 3.53 15.64 26.45
CA THR A 130 4.12 14.36 26.02
C THR A 130 5.31 14.63 25.09
N VAL A 131 6.42 13.95 25.34
CA VAL A 131 7.63 14.01 24.50
C VAL A 131 7.55 12.90 23.44
N LEU A 132 7.62 13.29 22.17
CA LEU A 132 7.58 12.41 21.01
C LEU A 132 8.90 12.56 20.23
N GLU A 133 9.64 11.46 20.03
CA GLU A 133 10.95 11.48 19.38
C GLU A 133 10.87 10.97 17.94
N LEU A 134 11.54 11.64 17.01
CA LEU A 134 11.61 11.30 15.59
C LEU A 134 12.91 10.53 15.30
N ASP A 135 12.86 9.21 15.45
CA ASP A 135 13.97 8.33 15.07
C ASP A 135 13.99 8.08 13.54
N SER A 136 15.04 8.58 12.88
CA SER A 136 15.45 8.24 11.51
C SER A 136 14.32 8.32 10.47
N VAL A 137 13.50 9.38 10.55
CA VAL A 137 12.21 9.53 9.87
C VAL A 137 12.41 9.93 8.40
N GLN A 138 12.22 8.99 7.48
CA GLN A 138 12.47 9.22 6.05
C GLN A 138 11.25 8.91 5.19
N VAL A 139 11.14 9.60 4.04
CA VAL A 139 10.13 9.31 3.02
C VAL A 139 10.53 8.06 2.23
N VAL A 140 9.67 7.04 2.22
CA VAL A 140 9.96 5.74 1.61
C VAL A 140 9.23 5.54 0.29
N ALA A 141 8.04 6.12 0.09
CA ALA A 141 7.33 6.05 -1.20
C ALA A 141 6.22 7.10 -1.31
N ASN A 142 5.88 7.48 -2.53
CA ASN A 142 4.68 8.26 -2.82
C ASN A 142 3.60 7.38 -3.45
N LYS A 143 2.35 7.60 -3.04
CA LYS A 143 1.14 7.04 -3.67
C LYS A 143 0.51 8.14 -4.51
N THR A 144 0.35 7.89 -5.81
CA THR A 144 -0.23 8.85 -6.76
C THR A 144 -1.68 8.50 -7.10
N ARG A 145 -2.47 9.51 -7.49
CA ARG A 145 -3.88 9.31 -7.83
C ARG A 145 -4.08 8.33 -8.99
N GLU A 146 -3.20 8.32 -9.99
CA GLU A 146 -3.25 7.39 -11.13
C GLU A 146 -2.94 5.95 -10.71
N LYS A 147 -1.79 5.73 -10.04
CA LYS A 147 -1.32 4.38 -9.70
C LYS A 147 -2.08 3.75 -8.53
N ASN A 148 -2.64 4.55 -7.62
CA ASN A 148 -3.24 4.06 -6.36
C ASN A 148 -4.65 4.60 -6.06
N GLY A 149 -5.17 5.57 -6.82
CA GLY A 149 -6.50 6.16 -6.61
C GLY A 149 -6.58 7.25 -5.53
N TYR A 150 -5.45 7.61 -4.88
CA TYR A 150 -5.37 8.66 -3.86
C TYR A 150 -3.93 9.17 -3.70
N TRP A 151 -3.79 10.37 -3.10
CA TRP A 151 -2.49 10.95 -2.75
C TRP A 151 -2.10 10.58 -1.32
N ALA A 152 -0.89 10.04 -1.14
CA ALA A 152 -0.29 9.83 0.18
C ALA A 152 1.23 9.71 0.11
N VAL A 153 1.89 10.04 1.21
CA VAL A 153 3.32 9.81 1.41
C VAL A 153 3.51 8.70 2.44
N GLN A 154 4.26 7.67 2.09
CA GLN A 154 4.65 6.57 2.96
C GLN A 154 5.97 6.95 3.65
N VAL A 155 5.89 7.14 4.96
CA VAL A 155 7.04 7.52 5.82
C VAL A 155 7.47 6.31 6.63
N GLY A 156 8.79 6.13 6.77
CA GLY A 156 9.41 5.14 7.63
C GLY A 156 10.12 5.77 8.82
N SER A 157 10.31 5.01 9.90
CA SER A 157 11.03 5.44 11.10
C SER A 157 11.78 4.28 11.75
N GLY A 158 12.91 4.61 12.39
CA GLY A 158 13.89 3.70 12.99
C GLY A 158 14.64 2.82 11.99
N VAL A 159 15.81 2.32 12.37
CA VAL A 159 16.64 1.43 11.53
C VAL A 159 16.58 0.00 12.05
N LYS A 160 16.20 -0.96 11.20
CA LYS A 160 16.06 -2.37 11.55
C LYS A 160 17.18 -3.19 10.87
N ARG A 161 17.85 -4.06 11.64
CA ARG A 161 18.91 -4.95 11.12
C ARG A 161 18.39 -5.81 9.96
N ALA A 162 19.14 -5.85 8.86
CA ALA A 162 18.76 -6.55 7.63
C ALA A 162 18.39 -8.03 7.86
N ALA A 163 19.15 -8.75 8.69
CA ALA A 163 18.89 -10.15 9.04
C ALA A 163 17.54 -10.42 9.74
N THR A 164 16.84 -9.38 10.23
CA THR A 164 15.52 -9.49 10.86
C THR A 164 14.40 -9.05 9.92
N VAL A 165 14.71 -8.62 8.69
CA VAL A 165 13.76 -8.11 7.71
C VAL A 165 13.48 -9.18 6.66
N ASP A 166 12.21 -9.39 6.33
CA ASP A 166 11.81 -10.40 5.35
C ASP A 166 12.38 -10.06 3.96
N PRO A 167 12.85 -11.04 3.16
CA PRO A 167 13.45 -10.79 1.85
C PRO A 167 12.61 -9.92 0.89
N PRO A 168 11.27 -10.03 0.81
CA PRO A 168 10.45 -9.14 -0.02
C PRO A 168 10.52 -7.66 0.40
N LEU A 169 10.76 -7.38 1.69
CA LEU A 169 10.96 -6.02 2.19
C LEU A 169 12.39 -5.53 1.94
N LEU A 170 13.39 -6.41 2.00
CA LEU A 170 14.78 -6.06 1.64
C LEU A 170 14.86 -5.54 0.19
N GLY A 171 14.32 -6.29 -0.78
CA GLY A 171 14.27 -5.84 -2.18
C GLY A 171 13.47 -4.54 -2.39
N TYR A 172 12.45 -4.29 -1.57
CA TYR A 172 11.66 -3.05 -1.60
C TYR A 172 12.41 -1.82 -1.07
N TYR A 173 13.37 -2.00 -0.16
CA TYR A 173 14.25 -0.93 0.33
C TYR A 173 15.49 -0.74 -0.56
N GLU A 174 16.03 -1.84 -1.09
CA GLU A 174 17.13 -1.90 -2.06
C GLU A 174 16.82 -1.05 -3.31
N ALA A 175 15.65 -1.24 -3.94
CA ALA A 175 15.17 -0.49 -5.10
C ALA A 175 14.95 1.03 -4.88
N LYS A 176 15.44 1.55 -3.74
CA LYS A 176 15.29 2.93 -3.27
C LYS A 176 16.54 3.48 -2.57
N GLY A 177 17.57 2.66 -2.36
CA GLY A 177 18.78 3.07 -1.65
C GLY A 177 18.58 3.33 -0.15
N LEU A 178 17.52 2.79 0.47
CA LEU A 178 17.19 3.10 1.87
C LEU A 178 17.58 1.99 2.84
N ALA A 179 18.05 2.38 4.02
CA ALA A 179 18.20 1.45 5.14
C ALA A 179 16.83 0.86 5.55
N PRO A 180 16.73 -0.45 5.86
CA PRO A 180 15.47 -1.05 6.25
C PRO A 180 14.88 -0.40 7.51
N LYS A 181 13.60 0.00 7.44
CA LYS A 181 12.94 0.74 8.52
C LYS A 181 12.18 -0.17 9.51
N HIS A 182 12.13 0.25 10.77
CA HIS A 182 11.39 -0.46 11.83
C HIS A 182 9.87 -0.36 11.65
N HIS A 183 9.39 0.81 11.25
CA HIS A 183 7.98 1.10 11.07
C HIS A 183 7.73 1.81 9.74
N LEU A 184 6.60 1.52 9.09
CA LEU A 184 6.12 2.18 7.88
C LEU A 184 4.68 2.63 8.08
N ALA A 185 4.35 3.86 7.64
CA ALA A 185 2.97 4.33 7.65
C ALA A 185 2.68 5.37 6.56
N GLU A 186 1.49 5.29 5.97
CA GLU A 186 1.03 6.25 4.96
C GLU A 186 0.34 7.47 5.60
N PHE A 187 0.68 8.66 5.14
CA PHE A 187 0.04 9.92 5.47
C PHE A 187 -0.66 10.45 4.23
N ARG A 188 -1.99 10.50 4.26
CA ARG A 188 -2.78 11.04 3.15
C ARG A 188 -2.64 12.56 3.10
N VAL A 189 -2.47 13.07 1.89
CA VAL A 189 -2.33 14.49 1.58
C VAL A 189 -3.42 14.90 0.57
N ARG A 190 -3.71 16.20 0.47
CA ARG A 190 -4.79 16.72 -0.39
C ARG A 190 -4.46 16.58 -1.88
N THR A 191 -3.24 16.96 -2.26
CA THR A 191 -2.81 17.17 -3.66
C THR A 191 -1.37 16.70 -3.85
N SER A 192 -0.91 16.58 -5.10
CA SER A 192 0.49 16.28 -5.46
C SER A 192 1.53 17.19 -4.81
N ALA A 193 1.20 18.47 -4.55
CA ALA A 193 2.07 19.41 -3.82
C ALA A 193 2.47 18.94 -2.41
N GLY A 194 1.67 18.06 -1.78
CA GLY A 194 1.98 17.44 -0.49
C GLY A 194 2.92 16.22 -0.58
N LEU A 195 3.40 15.86 -1.77
CA LEU A 195 4.37 14.79 -1.96
C LEU A 195 5.80 15.33 -1.78
N LEU A 196 6.64 14.54 -1.12
CA LEU A 196 8.07 14.79 -0.89
C LEU A 196 8.92 13.77 -1.66
N PRO A 197 10.16 14.09 -2.07
CA PRO A 197 11.02 13.13 -2.77
C PRO A 197 11.31 11.88 -1.89
N PRO A 198 11.22 10.64 -2.41
CA PRO A 198 11.58 9.45 -1.65
C PRO A 198 13.07 9.44 -1.35
N GLY A 199 13.45 9.24 -0.08
CA GLY A 199 14.82 9.35 0.43
C GLY A 199 15.03 10.56 1.35
N THR A 200 14.21 11.61 1.22
CA THR A 200 14.29 12.78 2.10
C THR A 200 14.10 12.43 3.58
N ASN A 201 14.90 13.08 4.44
CA ASN A 201 14.83 12.97 5.89
C ASN A 201 13.94 14.10 6.46
N ILE A 202 13.10 13.81 7.44
CA ILE A 202 12.18 14.77 8.05
C ILE A 202 12.54 14.96 9.53
N GLN A 203 12.90 16.19 9.90
CA GLN A 203 13.26 16.59 11.26
C GLN A 203 12.06 17.22 12.03
N PRO A 204 12.19 17.42 13.36
CA PRO A 204 11.13 18.00 14.19
C PRO A 204 10.61 19.37 13.74
N ASP A 205 11.47 20.20 13.14
CA ASP A 205 11.15 21.50 12.53
C ASP A 205 10.22 21.45 11.30
N TRP A 206 9.79 20.25 10.88
CA TRP A 206 8.60 20.10 10.03
C TRP A 206 7.33 20.69 10.67
N PHE A 207 7.31 20.90 11.99
CA PHE A 207 6.28 21.64 12.69
C PHE A 207 6.82 22.99 13.20
N HIS A 208 5.91 23.88 13.61
CA HIS A 208 6.29 25.08 14.35
C HIS A 208 5.62 25.12 15.74
N VAL A 209 6.22 25.87 16.67
CA VAL A 209 5.63 26.10 18.00
C VAL A 209 4.26 26.79 17.86
N GLY A 210 3.29 26.35 18.65
CA GLY A 210 1.90 26.79 18.59
C GLY A 210 1.04 26.06 17.54
N GLN A 211 1.64 25.31 16.62
CA GLN A 211 0.88 24.56 15.60
C GLN A 211 -0.02 23.49 16.24
N CYS A 212 -1.25 23.34 15.76
CA CYS A 212 -2.15 22.26 16.18
C CYS A 212 -1.98 21.00 15.32
N VAL A 213 -1.76 19.85 15.97
CA VAL A 213 -1.59 18.54 15.33
C VAL A 213 -2.60 17.50 15.81
N ASP A 214 -2.94 16.57 14.92
CA ASP A 214 -3.69 15.36 15.19
C ASP A 214 -2.71 14.20 15.43
N VAL A 215 -2.82 13.56 16.59
CA VAL A 215 -1.90 12.51 17.05
C VAL A 215 -2.61 11.17 17.10
N ARG A 216 -2.12 10.17 16.36
CA ARG A 216 -2.74 8.84 16.19
C ARG A 216 -1.84 7.75 16.73
N SER A 217 -2.34 6.93 17.65
CA SER A 217 -1.57 5.89 18.35
C SER A 217 -2.47 4.72 18.74
N ASN A 218 -1.88 3.56 19.04
CA ASN A 218 -2.63 2.45 19.64
C ASN A 218 -2.71 2.66 21.15
N THR A 219 -3.89 2.46 21.73
CA THR A 219 -4.12 2.57 23.17
C THR A 219 -3.42 1.46 23.97
N ARG A 220 -3.11 1.70 25.25
CA ARG A 220 -2.65 0.65 26.17
C ARG A 220 -3.70 -0.48 26.22
N ALA A 221 -3.25 -1.72 26.13
CA ALA A 221 -4.12 -2.89 26.28
C ALA A 221 -4.60 -3.04 27.74
N PHE A 222 -5.86 -3.44 27.92
CA PHE A 222 -6.45 -3.71 29.24
C PHE A 222 -6.98 -5.14 29.40
N GLY A 223 -6.70 -6.04 28.45
CA GLY A 223 -7.15 -7.42 28.48
C GLY A 223 -8.67 -7.55 28.29
N PHE A 224 -9.27 -8.59 28.87
CA PHE A 224 -10.72 -8.73 28.96
C PHE A 224 -11.25 -7.86 30.10
N ALA A 225 -12.14 -6.91 29.78
CA ALA A 225 -12.72 -5.96 30.72
C ALA A 225 -14.22 -6.20 30.93
N GLY A 226 -14.63 -6.18 32.20
CA GLY A 226 -16.04 -6.17 32.59
C GLY A 226 -16.76 -4.88 32.18
N VAL A 227 -18.09 -4.91 32.15
CA VAL A 227 -18.93 -3.79 31.65
C VAL A 227 -18.69 -2.46 32.37
N MET A 228 -18.41 -2.48 33.68
CA MET A 228 -18.16 -1.26 34.45
C MET A 228 -16.93 -0.51 33.93
N LYS A 229 -15.83 -1.23 33.66
CA LYS A 229 -14.58 -0.64 33.13
C LYS A 229 -14.69 -0.31 31.64
N ARG A 230 -15.35 -1.17 30.84
CA ARG A 230 -15.42 -1.05 29.38
C ARG A 230 -16.44 0.00 28.91
N HIS A 231 -17.56 0.13 29.62
CA HIS A 231 -18.73 0.92 29.19
C HIS A 231 -19.25 1.91 30.25
N GLY A 232 -18.62 1.99 31.43
CA GLY A 232 -19.04 2.92 32.49
C GLY A 232 -20.32 2.51 33.23
N PHE A 233 -20.69 1.23 33.23
CA PHE A 233 -21.91 0.76 33.92
C PHE A 233 -21.75 0.93 35.45
N SER A 234 -22.82 1.36 36.12
CA SER A 234 -22.88 1.63 37.57
C SER A 234 -22.78 0.37 38.44
N GLY A 235 -23.21 -0.79 37.94
CA GLY A 235 -23.33 -2.03 38.71
C GLY A 235 -24.68 -2.13 39.42
N GLN A 236 -24.74 -2.92 40.49
CA GLN A 236 -25.92 -3.09 41.34
C GLN A 236 -25.62 -2.72 42.80
N ASN A 237 -26.65 -2.76 43.66
CA ASN A 237 -26.54 -2.49 45.09
C ASN A 237 -25.48 -3.37 45.77
N LYS A 238 -24.83 -2.82 46.81
CA LYS A 238 -23.78 -3.52 47.58
C LYS A 238 -24.34 -4.39 48.70
N SER A 239 -25.14 -3.80 49.60
CA SER A 239 -25.57 -4.42 50.88
C SER A 239 -27.05 -4.80 50.92
N HIS A 240 -27.94 -4.00 50.36
CA HIS A 240 -29.40 -4.19 50.47
C HIS A 240 -29.89 -5.35 49.58
N GLY A 241 -29.78 -6.59 50.09
CA GLY A 241 -30.35 -7.81 49.50
C GLY A 241 -29.74 -8.28 48.17
N ASN A 242 -28.66 -7.66 47.70
CA ASN A 242 -28.08 -8.04 46.41
C ASN A 242 -27.31 -9.37 46.50
N SER A 243 -27.84 -10.42 45.86
CA SER A 243 -27.17 -11.72 45.82
C SER A 243 -26.24 -11.82 44.60
N LYS A 244 -24.92 -11.80 44.86
CA LYS A 244 -23.82 -12.11 43.91
C LYS A 244 -23.75 -11.26 42.63
N ASN A 245 -24.49 -10.14 42.55
CA ASN A 245 -24.70 -9.40 41.30
C ASN A 245 -24.13 -7.97 41.28
N HIS A 246 -23.40 -7.55 42.30
CA HIS A 246 -22.88 -6.18 42.49
C HIS A 246 -22.19 -5.55 41.26
N ARG A 247 -21.54 -6.36 40.41
CA ARG A 247 -20.77 -5.91 39.22
C ARG A 247 -21.26 -6.51 37.90
N THR A 248 -22.42 -7.17 37.89
CA THR A 248 -23.00 -7.71 36.65
C THR A 248 -23.68 -6.60 35.84
N MET A 249 -24.04 -6.90 34.60
CA MET A 249 -24.52 -5.89 33.64
C MET A 249 -26.02 -5.62 33.68
N GLY A 250 -26.76 -6.29 34.57
CA GLY A 250 -28.22 -6.29 34.55
C GLY A 250 -28.77 -6.92 33.26
N THR A 251 -29.87 -6.38 32.75
CA THR A 251 -30.59 -6.96 31.60
C THR A 251 -29.83 -6.88 30.27
N THR A 252 -29.87 -7.99 29.53
CA THR A 252 -29.41 -8.17 28.15
C THR A 252 -30.33 -7.54 27.10
N GLY A 253 -31.62 -7.34 27.41
CA GLY A 253 -32.62 -6.82 26.48
C GLY A 253 -34.06 -7.00 27.00
N PRO A 254 -35.06 -6.49 26.29
CA PRO A 254 -36.47 -6.68 26.64
C PRO A 254 -36.96 -8.09 26.29
N SER A 255 -38.20 -8.41 26.69
CA SER A 255 -38.88 -9.67 26.39
C SER A 255 -39.35 -9.76 24.91
N GLN A 256 -40.24 -10.72 24.61
CA GLN A 256 -40.69 -11.13 23.28
C GLN A 256 -41.01 -9.98 22.31
N GLY A 257 -41.66 -8.91 22.76
CA GLY A 257 -42.03 -7.74 21.93
C GLY A 257 -40.84 -7.01 21.28
N SER A 258 -39.60 -7.24 21.72
CA SER A 258 -38.38 -6.74 21.06
C SER A 258 -37.69 -7.76 20.13
N GLY A 259 -38.40 -8.83 19.75
CA GLY A 259 -37.94 -9.83 18.78
C GLY A 259 -37.16 -11.01 19.40
N SER A 260 -37.40 -11.31 20.69
CA SER A 260 -36.88 -12.50 21.41
C SER A 260 -35.38 -12.77 21.28
N ARG A 261 -34.55 -11.72 21.12
CA ARG A 261 -33.11 -11.84 20.91
C ARG A 261 -32.34 -10.66 21.48
N VAL A 262 -31.05 -10.85 21.74
CA VAL A 262 -30.14 -9.74 22.06
C VAL A 262 -29.84 -8.96 20.78
N MET A 263 -30.00 -7.63 20.83
CA MET A 263 -29.79 -6.77 19.68
C MET A 263 -28.29 -6.58 19.38
N PRO A 264 -27.86 -6.62 18.10
CA PRO A 264 -26.48 -6.34 17.72
C PRO A 264 -26.00 -4.97 18.25
N GLY A 265 -24.75 -4.93 18.71
CA GLY A 265 -24.18 -3.71 19.31
C GLY A 265 -24.51 -3.49 20.79
N LYS A 266 -25.30 -4.37 21.44
CA LYS A 266 -25.53 -4.32 22.90
C LYS A 266 -24.18 -4.34 23.65
N LYS A 267 -23.99 -3.31 24.51
CA LYS A 267 -22.79 -3.13 25.33
C LYS A 267 -22.63 -4.31 26.31
N MET A 268 -21.57 -5.09 26.10
CA MET A 268 -21.24 -6.33 26.82
C MET A 268 -19.76 -6.35 27.26
N PRO A 269 -19.35 -7.20 28.23
CA PRO A 269 -17.95 -7.35 28.60
C PRO A 269 -17.13 -7.88 27.41
N GLY A 270 -15.82 -7.66 27.41
CA GLY A 270 -14.98 -8.05 26.27
C GLY A 270 -13.59 -7.43 26.30
N ARG A 271 -12.78 -7.72 25.28
CA ARG A 271 -11.45 -7.10 25.13
C ARG A 271 -11.56 -5.57 25.07
N MET A 272 -10.59 -4.88 25.66
CA MET A 272 -10.52 -3.41 25.74
C MET A 272 -9.07 -2.92 25.57
N GLY A 273 -8.90 -1.82 24.82
CA GLY A 273 -7.59 -1.25 24.52
C GLY A 273 -6.86 -2.00 23.40
N ASN A 274 -5.62 -1.56 23.08
CA ASN A 274 -4.91 -1.93 21.86
C ASN A 274 -5.63 -1.53 20.55
N GLU A 275 -6.55 -0.57 20.65
CA GLU A 275 -7.28 0.01 19.53
C GLU A 275 -6.69 1.38 19.17
N ARG A 276 -6.76 1.74 17.88
CA ARG A 276 -6.21 3.01 17.37
C ARG A 276 -7.09 4.19 17.76
N VAL A 277 -6.53 5.12 18.53
CA VAL A 277 -7.17 6.38 18.92
C VAL A 277 -6.48 7.56 18.23
N THR A 278 -7.26 8.58 17.90
CA THR A 278 -6.79 9.89 17.43
C THR A 278 -7.13 10.91 18.51
N VAL A 279 -6.12 11.60 19.04
CA VAL A 279 -6.32 12.81 19.85
C VAL A 279 -6.10 14.00 18.91
N GLN A 280 -7.08 14.91 18.84
CA GLN A 280 -7.09 15.99 17.85
C GLN A 280 -6.72 17.34 18.47
N ASN A 281 -6.26 18.27 17.62
CA ASN A 281 -6.00 19.66 17.99
C ASN A 281 -5.02 19.83 19.18
N LEU A 282 -3.99 18.99 19.29
CA LEU A 282 -2.96 19.16 20.32
C LEU A 282 -1.95 20.24 19.85
N PRO A 283 -1.74 21.34 20.60
CA PRO A 283 -0.72 22.31 20.24
C PRO A 283 0.69 21.77 20.54
N VAL A 284 1.62 22.03 19.63
CA VAL A 284 3.06 21.84 19.81
C VAL A 284 3.60 22.96 20.71
N LEU A 285 4.28 22.59 21.79
CA LEU A 285 4.81 23.52 22.81
C LEU A 285 6.28 23.85 22.59
N GLN A 286 7.07 22.87 22.18
CA GLN A 286 8.51 22.99 21.94
C GLN A 286 8.92 21.98 20.87
N ILE A 287 9.95 22.34 20.12
CA ILE A 287 10.57 21.56 19.04
C ILE A 287 12.07 21.68 19.25
N ASP A 288 12.78 20.57 19.12
CA ASP A 288 14.22 20.50 19.28
C ASP A 288 14.79 19.50 18.26
N ASN A 289 15.63 19.99 17.35
CA ASN A 289 16.22 19.18 16.28
C ASN A 289 17.44 18.38 16.76
N GLU A 290 18.17 18.84 17.78
CA GLU A 290 19.37 18.17 18.31
C GLU A 290 18.96 16.92 19.10
N LEU A 291 17.95 17.06 19.95
CA LEU A 291 17.34 15.93 20.66
C LEU A 291 16.37 15.11 19.79
N GLY A 292 16.01 15.61 18.60
CA GLY A 292 15.07 14.96 17.69
C GLY A 292 13.63 14.88 18.22
N ILE A 293 13.18 15.82 19.08
CA ILE A 293 11.90 15.75 19.79
C ILE A 293 10.88 16.82 19.38
N VAL A 294 9.61 16.42 19.41
CA VAL A 294 8.43 17.30 19.37
C VAL A 294 7.67 17.14 20.68
N VAL A 295 7.50 18.24 21.41
CA VAL A 295 6.77 18.28 22.68
C VAL A 295 5.34 18.76 22.43
N VAL A 296 4.36 17.86 22.62
CA VAL A 296 2.93 18.18 22.44
C VAL A 296 2.22 18.35 23.77
N LYS A 297 1.27 19.29 23.85
CA LYS A 297 0.44 19.47 25.05
C LYS A 297 -0.46 18.26 25.30
N GLY A 298 -0.62 17.88 26.57
CA GLY A 298 -1.56 16.86 27.01
C GLY A 298 -1.12 15.41 26.75
N CYS A 299 -2.10 14.51 26.74
CA CYS A 299 -1.89 13.07 26.76
C CYS A 299 -1.99 12.44 25.37
N VAL A 300 -0.98 11.67 24.97
CA VAL A 300 -1.02 10.79 23.79
C VAL A 300 -1.37 9.36 24.20
N GLY A 301 -2.07 8.61 23.33
CA GLY A 301 -2.34 7.18 23.54
C GLY A 301 -1.07 6.33 23.63
N GLY A 302 -1.24 5.07 24.07
CA GLY A 302 -0.16 4.08 24.13
C GLY A 302 0.79 4.18 25.32
N THR A 303 1.64 3.16 25.43
CA THR A 303 2.73 3.06 26.42
C THR A 303 3.93 3.92 26.03
N LYS A 304 4.93 4.03 26.91
CA LYS A 304 6.28 4.47 26.49
C LYS A 304 6.82 3.50 25.42
N GLY A 305 7.60 4.00 24.47
CA GLY A 305 8.10 3.24 23.31
C GLY A 305 7.05 2.93 22.23
N ALA A 306 5.80 3.36 22.38
CA ALA A 306 4.78 3.12 21.36
C ALA A 306 4.94 4.06 20.15
N LEU A 307 4.72 3.52 18.95
CA LEU A 307 4.66 4.28 17.71
C LEU A 307 3.45 5.23 17.70
N VAL A 308 3.71 6.46 17.29
CA VAL A 308 2.78 7.58 17.18
C VAL A 308 2.89 8.17 15.79
N LYS A 309 1.74 8.50 15.19
CA LYS A 309 1.65 9.29 13.96
C LYS A 309 1.26 10.71 14.30
N ILE A 310 2.05 11.70 13.89
CA ILE A 310 1.75 13.12 14.06
C ILE A 310 1.43 13.70 12.68
N GLN A 311 0.37 14.49 12.55
CA GLN A 311 0.03 15.19 11.30
C GLN A 311 -0.68 16.51 11.62
N ASP A 312 -0.64 17.49 10.72
CA ASP A 312 -1.43 18.73 10.82
C ASP A 312 -2.92 18.43 11.14
N ALA A 313 -3.52 19.20 12.05
CA ALA A 313 -4.86 18.90 12.59
C ALA A 313 -5.98 19.10 11.56
N LEU A 314 -6.90 18.13 11.45
CA LEU A 314 -7.96 18.12 10.42
C LEU A 314 -9.09 19.16 10.65
N LYS A 315 -9.18 19.71 11.87
CA LYS A 315 -10.23 20.64 12.33
C LYS A 315 -9.72 22.06 12.56
N LYS A 316 -8.51 22.36 12.10
CA LYS A 316 -7.89 23.68 12.14
C LYS A 316 -7.49 24.08 10.71
N PRO A 317 -7.34 25.38 10.41
CA PRO A 317 -6.75 25.77 9.14
C PRO A 317 -5.35 25.14 8.99
N PRO A 318 -4.91 24.87 7.75
CA PRO A 318 -3.53 24.47 7.50
C PRO A 318 -2.55 25.57 7.99
N PRO A 319 -1.27 25.24 8.23
CA PRO A 319 -0.26 26.25 8.50
C PRO A 319 -0.11 27.21 7.31
N ASN A 320 0.46 28.40 7.57
CA ASN A 320 0.66 29.44 6.54
C ASN A 320 1.42 28.89 5.32
N ALA A 321 1.04 29.31 4.12
CA ALA A 321 1.64 28.85 2.86
C ALA A 321 3.16 29.07 2.81
N GLU A 322 3.62 30.22 3.34
CA GLU A 322 5.05 30.53 3.50
C GLU A 322 5.78 29.49 4.36
N PHE A 323 5.16 29.02 5.45
CA PHE A 323 5.74 27.98 6.30
C PHE A 323 5.77 26.63 5.58
N ILE A 324 4.75 26.31 4.78
CA ILE A 324 4.73 25.09 3.96
C ILE A 324 5.88 25.10 2.94
N ALA A 325 6.08 26.24 2.25
CA ALA A 325 7.19 26.42 1.30
C ALA A 325 8.54 26.34 2.02
N LYS A 326 8.75 27.11 3.10
CA LYS A 326 9.99 27.09 3.88
C LYS A 326 10.34 25.70 4.41
N ALA A 327 9.37 24.98 4.98
CA ALA A 327 9.59 23.63 5.49
C ALA A 327 9.93 22.63 4.38
N ARG A 328 9.40 22.83 3.17
CA ARG A 328 9.75 22.03 1.99
C ARG A 328 11.19 22.31 1.54
N ASN A 329 11.55 23.58 1.36
CA ASN A 329 12.89 23.98 0.93
C ASN A 329 13.95 23.46 1.90
N LEU A 330 13.74 23.60 3.22
CA LEU A 330 14.66 23.06 4.24
C LEU A 330 14.87 21.53 4.16
N VAL A 331 13.88 20.77 3.70
CA VAL A 331 14.00 19.31 3.51
C VAL A 331 14.77 18.97 2.23
N GLU A 332 14.58 19.77 1.17
CA GLU A 332 15.27 19.64 -0.11
C GLU A 332 16.75 20.07 0.02
N GLU A 333 17.04 21.21 0.68
CA GLU A 333 18.39 21.70 1.03
C GLU A 333 19.21 20.71 1.86
N ARG A 334 18.58 20.03 2.83
CA ARG A 334 19.23 19.00 3.67
C ARG A 334 19.48 17.68 2.95
N SER A 335 18.85 17.46 1.81
CA SER A 335 18.88 16.17 1.09
C SER A 335 19.19 16.39 -0.39
N PRO A 336 20.36 16.99 -0.74
CA PRO A 336 20.77 17.17 -2.14
C PRO A 336 20.98 15.80 -2.80
N GLY A 337 20.80 15.73 -4.14
CA GLY A 337 21.06 14.52 -4.92
C GLY A 337 20.13 13.32 -4.65
N VAL A 338 19.07 13.46 -3.84
CA VAL A 338 18.15 12.34 -3.51
C VAL A 338 17.50 11.71 -4.75
N ALA A 339 17.26 12.49 -5.81
CA ALA A 339 16.73 11.96 -7.08
C ALA A 339 17.73 11.02 -7.77
N GLU A 340 19.00 11.45 -7.91
CA GLU A 340 20.09 10.68 -8.51
C GLU A 340 20.38 9.41 -7.70
N GLN A 341 20.47 9.52 -6.37
CA GLN A 341 20.65 8.37 -5.47
C GLN A 341 19.53 7.33 -5.62
N LEU A 342 18.29 7.79 -5.78
CA LEU A 342 17.12 6.95 -6.00
C LEU A 342 17.15 6.26 -7.38
N GLU A 343 17.72 6.89 -8.40
CA GLU A 343 17.87 6.31 -9.74
C GLU A 343 19.04 5.32 -9.82
N ALA A 344 20.21 5.66 -9.25
CA ALA A 344 21.33 4.74 -9.09
C ALA A 344 20.91 3.47 -8.33
N ALA A 345 20.16 3.62 -7.23
CA ALA A 345 19.65 2.48 -6.48
C ALA A 345 18.61 1.63 -7.25
N ARG A 346 17.90 2.21 -8.22
CA ARG A 346 16.98 1.47 -9.11
C ARG A 346 17.74 0.69 -10.17
N LYS A 347 18.76 1.29 -10.82
CA LYS A 347 19.64 0.60 -11.78
C LYS A 347 20.27 -0.63 -11.12
N ARG A 348 20.95 -0.41 -9.99
CA ARG A 348 21.56 -1.47 -9.16
C ARG A 348 20.59 -2.55 -8.69
N HIS A 349 19.33 -2.20 -8.39
CA HIS A 349 18.32 -3.20 -8.05
C HIS A 349 17.91 -4.08 -9.25
N LEU A 350 17.93 -3.56 -10.48
CA LEU A 350 17.68 -4.37 -11.67
C LEU A 350 18.84 -5.36 -11.89
N GLU A 351 20.09 -4.89 -11.89
CA GLU A 351 21.30 -5.74 -11.98
C GLU A 351 21.27 -6.88 -10.95
N LEU A 352 21.09 -6.56 -9.67
CA LEU A 352 21.04 -7.55 -8.59
C LEU A 352 19.82 -8.48 -8.69
N LYS A 353 18.73 -8.06 -9.32
CA LYS A 353 17.54 -8.89 -9.58
C LYS A 353 17.76 -9.85 -10.76
N GLU A 354 18.52 -9.45 -11.76
CA GLU A 354 18.88 -10.32 -12.89
C GLU A 354 19.95 -11.34 -12.51
N ALA A 355 20.97 -10.93 -11.74
CA ALA A 355 21.91 -11.87 -11.14
C ALA A 355 21.25 -12.88 -10.19
N ARG A 356 20.15 -12.50 -9.49
CA ARG A 356 19.31 -13.45 -8.72
C ARG A 356 18.52 -14.41 -9.61
N ARG A 357 18.06 -13.97 -10.78
CA ARG A 357 17.35 -14.80 -11.78
C ARG A 357 18.30 -15.84 -12.39
N GLU A 358 19.57 -15.47 -12.59
CA GLU A 358 20.59 -16.29 -13.25
C GLU A 358 21.46 -17.10 -12.27
N GLY A 359 21.42 -16.81 -10.97
CA GLY A 359 22.21 -17.50 -9.94
C GLY A 359 23.59 -16.89 -9.67
N ARG A 360 24.06 -15.96 -10.51
CA ARG A 360 25.38 -15.28 -10.45
C ARG A 360 25.57 -14.30 -9.28
N ILE A 361 24.63 -14.21 -8.34
CA ILE A 361 24.68 -13.19 -7.27
C ILE A 361 25.92 -13.33 -6.36
N ALA A 362 26.49 -14.53 -6.22
CA ALA A 362 27.68 -14.75 -5.40
C ALA A 362 28.92 -14.03 -5.98
N GLU A 363 29.05 -13.99 -7.31
CA GLU A 363 30.14 -13.32 -8.03
C GLU A 363 30.08 -11.80 -7.80
N LEU A 364 28.90 -11.19 -7.99
CA LEU A 364 28.68 -9.76 -7.74
C LEU A 364 28.88 -9.35 -6.27
N LEU A 365 28.70 -10.27 -5.32
CA LEU A 365 28.97 -10.01 -3.90
C LEU A 365 30.45 -10.21 -3.55
N ALA A 366 31.15 -11.10 -4.24
CA ALA A 366 32.57 -11.39 -4.04
C ALA A 366 33.49 -10.31 -4.64
N ASN A 367 33.12 -9.74 -5.79
CA ASN A 367 33.87 -8.67 -6.46
C ASN A 367 33.88 -7.33 -5.68
N GLY A 368 33.12 -7.24 -4.59
CA GLY A 368 33.01 -6.03 -3.78
C GLY A 368 32.08 -4.99 -4.39
N LEU A 369 31.38 -4.25 -3.54
CA LEU A 369 30.39 -3.24 -3.95
C LEU A 369 31.04 -1.90 -4.39
N SER A 370 32.25 -1.97 -4.95
CA SER A 370 33.12 -0.83 -5.28
C SER A 370 33.58 -0.81 -6.74
N GLY A 371 33.41 -1.89 -7.50
CA GLY A 371 33.46 -1.83 -8.97
C GLY A 371 32.06 -1.53 -9.50
N LEU A 372 31.91 -0.39 -10.20
CA LEU A 372 30.84 0.01 -11.15
C LEU A 372 30.72 1.55 -11.19
N SER A 373 31.75 2.21 -11.73
CA SER A 373 31.68 3.59 -12.24
C SER A 373 32.85 4.02 -13.14
N LEU A 374 33.86 3.16 -13.38
CA LEU A 374 35.04 3.49 -14.20
C LEU A 374 35.35 2.44 -15.27
N GLU A 375 35.08 1.16 -15.03
CA GLU A 375 35.33 0.08 -16.01
C GLU A 375 34.33 0.05 -17.17
N ASP A 376 33.14 0.62 -17.00
CA ASP A 376 32.17 0.79 -18.09
C ASP A 376 32.47 2.06 -18.91
N GLU A 377 32.95 3.14 -18.29
CA GLU A 377 33.40 4.33 -19.02
C GLU A 377 34.67 4.03 -19.83
N SER A 378 35.62 3.25 -19.31
CA SER A 378 36.79 2.82 -20.08
C SER A 378 36.40 1.91 -21.24
N ARG A 379 35.43 0.99 -21.06
CA ARG A 379 34.97 0.10 -22.14
C ARG A 379 34.12 0.82 -23.19
N ILE A 380 33.35 1.83 -22.80
CA ILE A 380 32.62 2.68 -23.76
C ILE A 380 33.62 3.55 -24.52
N ALA A 381 34.61 4.15 -23.86
CA ALA A 381 35.66 4.91 -24.53
C ALA A 381 36.57 4.04 -25.42
N GLU A 382 36.87 2.79 -25.02
CA GLU A 382 37.60 1.83 -25.86
C GLU A 382 36.74 1.37 -27.05
N ALA A 383 35.43 1.17 -26.89
CA ALA A 383 34.52 0.84 -27.99
C ALA A 383 34.35 2.01 -28.95
N GLU A 384 34.12 3.23 -28.46
CA GLU A 384 34.05 4.45 -29.27
C GLU A 384 35.40 4.71 -29.97
N ALA A 385 36.54 4.43 -29.33
CA ALA A 385 37.84 4.55 -29.99
C ALA A 385 38.06 3.50 -31.09
N MET A 386 37.55 2.27 -30.94
CA MET A 386 37.61 1.27 -32.01
C MET A 386 36.62 1.56 -33.15
N GLU A 387 35.42 2.06 -32.87
CA GLU A 387 34.44 2.45 -33.89
C GLU A 387 34.94 3.64 -34.74
N ASN A 388 35.62 4.61 -34.13
CA ASN A 388 36.31 5.68 -34.88
C ASN A 388 37.50 5.16 -35.70
N LEU A 389 38.28 4.20 -35.17
CA LEU A 389 39.38 3.57 -35.92
C LEU A 389 38.90 2.71 -37.10
N GLU A 390 37.75 2.05 -36.99
CA GLU A 390 37.14 1.32 -38.11
C GLU A 390 36.61 2.29 -39.19
N GLY A 391 36.02 3.43 -38.79
CA GLY A 391 35.61 4.50 -39.72
C GLY A 391 36.79 5.17 -40.45
N ASP A 392 37.88 5.47 -39.74
CA ASP A 392 39.10 6.04 -40.33
C ASP A 392 39.79 5.08 -41.33
N ILE A 393 39.56 3.75 -41.21
CA ILE A 393 40.10 2.76 -42.16
C ILE A 393 39.24 2.69 -43.42
N GLU A 394 37.91 2.77 -43.32
CA GLU A 394 37.02 2.79 -44.50
C GLU A 394 37.19 4.08 -45.33
N GLU A 395 37.40 5.26 -44.72
CA GLU A 395 37.68 6.50 -45.49
C GLU A 395 39.03 6.47 -46.23
N VAL A 396 40.03 5.73 -45.75
CA VAL A 396 41.33 5.58 -46.45
C VAL A 396 41.24 4.61 -47.63
N GLU A 397 40.45 3.53 -47.53
CA GLU A 397 40.25 2.62 -48.67
C GLU A 397 39.38 3.23 -49.80
N GLU A 398 38.44 4.15 -49.51
CA GLU A 398 37.72 4.88 -50.57
C GLU A 398 38.55 6.00 -51.22
N ALA A 399 39.48 6.64 -50.50
CA ALA A 399 40.30 7.73 -51.03
C ALA A 399 41.32 7.28 -52.11
N ASP A 400 41.94 6.12 -51.93
CA ASP A 400 43.02 5.63 -52.81
C ASP A 400 42.54 5.08 -54.17
N PHE A 401 41.21 4.95 -54.40
CA PHE A 401 40.66 4.42 -55.65
C PHE A 401 40.21 5.48 -56.68
N ALA A 402 40.35 6.78 -56.37
CA ALA A 402 39.64 7.85 -57.08
C ALA A 402 40.50 8.77 -57.99
N GLU A 403 41.83 8.63 -58.06
CA GLU A 403 42.69 9.58 -58.80
C GLU A 403 43.67 8.95 -59.80
N ALA A 404 43.16 8.43 -60.93
CA ALA A 404 43.95 8.23 -62.15
C ALA A 404 43.08 8.14 -63.42
N LEU A 405 42.91 9.25 -64.16
CA LEU A 405 42.81 9.30 -65.64
C LEU A 405 42.57 10.75 -66.15
N PRO A 406 43.47 11.31 -66.98
CA PRO A 406 43.26 12.62 -67.61
C PRO A 406 43.01 12.57 -69.13
N ALA A 407 42.49 13.70 -69.62
CA ALA A 407 42.59 14.27 -70.97
C ALA A 407 41.68 13.75 -72.11
N GLU A 408 40.92 14.71 -72.65
CA GLU A 408 40.16 14.68 -73.90
C GLU A 408 41.10 14.68 -75.13
N ILE A 409 40.75 13.97 -76.21
CA ILE A 409 41.11 14.35 -77.59
C ILE A 409 39.95 14.00 -78.54
N HIS A 410 39.57 14.97 -79.40
CA HIS A 410 38.68 14.81 -80.56
C HIS A 410 39.32 13.92 -81.64
N GLU A 411 38.53 13.16 -82.41
CA GLU A 411 38.45 13.22 -83.90
C GLU A 411 37.84 11.94 -84.51
N SER A 412 37.26 12.08 -85.70
CA SER A 412 36.57 11.05 -86.47
C SER A 412 37.50 10.26 -87.40
N THR A 413 37.28 8.95 -87.60
CA THR A 413 37.15 8.33 -88.95
C THR A 413 36.80 6.81 -88.92
N GLN A 414 36.50 6.29 -90.12
CA GLN A 414 35.79 5.05 -90.52
C GLN A 414 36.40 3.66 -90.14
N PRO A 415 35.68 2.54 -90.39
CA PRO A 415 36.08 1.19 -89.96
C PRO A 415 36.58 0.25 -91.09
N GLU A 416 37.80 -0.30 -90.95
CA GLU A 416 38.38 -1.47 -91.65
C GLU A 416 39.60 -1.97 -90.85
N VAL A 417 40.08 -3.23 -90.86
CA VAL A 417 39.54 -4.55 -91.28
C VAL A 417 40.30 -5.69 -90.54
N ARG A 418 39.76 -6.93 -90.59
CA ARG A 418 40.39 -8.25 -90.27
C ARG A 418 41.92 -8.30 -89.98
N ALA A 419 42.28 -9.03 -88.93
CA ALA A 419 42.86 -10.39 -89.03
C ALA A 419 42.69 -11.15 -87.71
#